data_AF-A0A1M7UD28-F1
#
_entry.id   AF-A0A1M7UD28-F1
#
_cell.length_a   1.000
_cell.length_b   1.000
_cell.length_c   1.000
_cell.angle_alpha   90.00
_cell.angle_beta   90.00
_cell.angle_gamma   90.00
#
_symmetry.space_group_name_H-M   'P 1'
#
loop_
_entity.id
_entity.type
_entity.pdbx_description
1 polymer ?
#
loop_
_entity_poly.entity_id
_entity_poly.type
_entity_poly.pdbx_seq_one_letter_code
_entity_poly.pdbx_strand_id
1 'polypeptide(L)' 'MGLRKDIKRQAQRAERAATETADAVVADQMKTLAEAFNAQAAVQKRKKKKKKKDELHR' A
#
# COMPACT_ATOMS: atom_id res chain seq x y z
N MET A 1 -7.56 -5.91 13.29
CA MET A 1 -6.55 -5.39 12.32
C MET A 1 -6.63 -6.25 11.07
N GLY A 2 -6.22 -5.77 9.89
CA GLY A 2 -6.35 -6.58 8.68
C GLY A 2 -5.38 -6.11 7.61
N LEU A 3 -4.74 -7.06 6.94
CA LEU A 3 -3.57 -6.88 6.07
C LEU A 3 -3.59 -5.62 5.17
N ARG A 4 -4.74 -5.27 4.56
CA ARG A 4 -4.87 -4.04 3.77
C ARG A 4 -4.62 -2.75 4.57
N LYS A 5 -5.13 -2.68 5.81
CA LYS A 5 -4.95 -1.53 6.69
C LYS A 5 -3.49 -1.42 7.13
N ASP A 6 -2.82 -2.55 7.34
CA ASP A 6 -1.41 -2.59 7.75
C ASP A 6 -0.49 -2.14 6.61
N ILE A 7 -0.76 -2.58 5.38
CA ILE A 7 -0.07 -2.09 4.17
C ILE A 7 -0.28 -0.57 3.97
N LYS A 8 -1.50 -0.07 4.20
CA LYS A 8 -1.75 1.38 4.16
C LYS A 8 -0.95 2.17 5.21
N ARG A 9 -0.77 1.61 6.40
CA ARG A 9 0.07 2.23 7.43
C ARG A 9 1.54 2.24 7.04
N GLN A 10 2.01 1.19 6.37
CA GLN A 10 3.38 1.16 5.81
C GLN A 10 3.57 2.22 4.73
N ALA A 11 2.60 2.41 3.83
CA ALA A 11 2.62 3.50 2.85
C ALA A 11 2.73 4.88 3.53
N GLN A 12 1.89 5.15 4.54
CA GLN A 12 1.94 6.42 5.29
C GLN A 12 3.27 6.66 6.01
N ARG A 13 3.90 5.59 6.52
CA ARG A 13 5.22 5.69 7.15
C ARG A 13 6.30 6.02 6.12
N ALA A 14 6.25 5.40 4.95
CA ALA A 14 7.18 5.69 3.86
C ALA A 14 7.01 7.13 3.34
N GLU A 15 5.78 7.64 3.22
CA GLU A 15 5.51 9.05 2.86
C GLU A 15 6.09 10.04 3.90
N ARG A 16 5.93 9.73 5.20
CA ARG A 16 6.53 10.55 6.27
C ARG A 16 8.05 10.51 6.22
N ALA A 17 8.63 9.32 6.08
CA ALA A 17 10.08 9.17 5.95
C ALA A 17 10.63 9.94 4.74
N ALA A 18 9.92 9.92 3.60
CA ALA A 18 10.28 10.70 2.43
C ALA A 18 10.28 12.22 2.68
N THR A 19 9.38 12.70 3.55
CA THR A 19 9.27 14.13 3.90
C THR A 19 10.32 14.55 4.92
N GLU A 20 10.68 13.64 5.83
CA GLU A 20 11.66 13.88 6.90
C GLU A 20 13.11 13.69 6.45
N THR A 21 13.34 13.06 5.30
CA THR A 21 14.68 12.79 4.77
C THR A 21 15.23 13.98 3.98
N ALA A 22 16.43 14.45 4.34
CA ALA A 22 17.12 15.56 3.66
C ALA A 22 17.75 15.15 2.32
N ASP A 23 18.12 13.86 2.17
CA ASP A 23 18.66 13.32 0.93
C ASP A 23 17.55 13.10 -0.10
N ALA A 24 17.64 13.79 -1.24
CA ALA A 24 16.65 13.75 -2.30
C ALA A 24 16.51 12.35 -2.95
N VAL A 25 17.59 11.58 -3.05
CA VAL A 25 17.58 10.22 -3.62
C VAL A 25 16.86 9.28 -2.66
N VAL A 26 17.18 9.34 -1.37
CA VAL A 26 16.53 8.51 -0.36
C VAL A 26 15.06 8.90 -0.22
N ALA A 27 14.73 10.20 -0.27
CA ALA A 27 13.35 10.67 -0.28
C ALA A 27 12.55 10.12 -1.46
N ASP A 28 13.14 10.08 -2.66
CA ASP A 28 12.49 9.54 -3.86
C ASP A 28 12.28 8.02 -3.80
N GLN A 29 13.26 7.29 -3.25
CA GLN A 29 13.11 5.85 -2.95
C GLN A 29 11.97 5.59 -1.97
N MET A 30 11.84 6.42 -0.93
CA MET A 30 10.75 6.30 0.05
C MET A 30 9.38 6.63 -0.56
N LYS A 31 9.29 7.60 -1.50
CA LYS A 31 8.06 7.85 -2.27
C LYS A 31 7.69 6.65 -3.13
N THR A 32 8.64 6.11 -3.88
CA THR A 32 8.44 4.91 -4.72
C THR A 32 7.96 3.73 -3.87
N LEU A 33 8.53 3.55 -2.68
CA LEU A 33 8.13 2.52 -1.73
C LEU A 33 6.69 2.72 -1.23
N ALA A 34 6.29 3.97 -0.93
CA ALA A 34 4.92 4.29 -0.55
C ALA A 34 3.91 3.97 -1.66
N GLU A 35 4.24 4.29 -2.91
CA GLU A 35 3.43 3.97 -4.08
C GLU A 35 3.26 2.46 -4.25
N ALA A 36 4.34 1.68 -4.09
CA ALA A 36 4.29 0.23 -4.15
C ALA A 36 3.35 -0.36 -3.09
N PHE A 37 3.39 0.14 -1.84
CA PHE A 37 2.46 -0.28 -0.80
C PHE A 37 1.01 0.09 -1.13
N ASN A 38 0.76 1.29 -1.65
CA ASN A 38 -0.58 1.70 -2.07
C ASN A 38 -1.12 0.82 -3.21
N ALA A 39 -0.28 0.47 -4.18
CA ALA A 39 -0.61 -0.46 -5.26
C ALA A 39 -0.95 -1.86 -4.71
N GLN A 40 -0.14 -2.39 -3.78
CA GLN A 40 -0.39 -3.69 -3.16
C GLN A 40 -1.70 -3.70 -2.36
N ALA A 41 -2.01 -2.62 -1.63
CA ALA A 41 -3.28 -2.47 -0.92
C ALA A 41 -4.49 -2.44 -1.89
N ALA A 42 -4.33 -1.84 -3.07
CA ALA A 42 -5.35 -1.85 -4.12
C ALA A 42 -5.56 -3.25 -4.72
N VAL A 43 -4.49 -3.97 -5.01
CA VAL A 43 -4.55 -5.37 -5.50
C VAL A 43 -5.25 -6.26 -4.47
N GLN A 44 -4.90 -6.13 -3.18
CA GLN A 44 -5.58 -6.84 -2.09
C GLN A 44 -7.09 -6.56 -2.05
N LYS A 45 -7.50 -5.30 -2.20
CA LYS A 45 -8.92 -4.92 -2.27
C LYS A 45 -9.61 -5.57 -3.46
N ARG A 46 -8.98 -5.57 -4.64
CA ARG A 46 -9.51 -6.20 -5.87
C ARG A 46 -9.64 -7.72 -5.70
N LYS A 47 -8.61 -8.40 -5.19
CA LYS A 47 -8.62 -9.84 -4.92
C LYS A 47 -9.75 -10.24 -3.96
N LYS A 48 -9.92 -9.52 -2.85
CA LYS A 48 -11.03 -9.77 -1.91
C LYS A 48 -12.40 -9.58 -2.55
N LYS A 49 -12.57 -8.56 -3.41
CA LYS A 49 -13.82 -8.35 -4.14
C LYS A 49 -14.11 -9.47 -5.13
N LYS A 50 -13.09 -9.94 -5.87
CA LYS A 50 -13.24 -11.05 -6.82
C LYS A 50 -13.66 -12.34 -6.10
N LYS A 51 -12.95 -12.71 -5.03
CA LYS A 51 -13.28 -13.90 -4.23
C LYS A 51 -14.74 -13.88 -3.72
N LYS A 52 -15.21 -12.74 -3.21
CA LYS A 52 -16.61 -12.59 -2.76
C LYS A 52 -17.63 -12.73 -3.89
N LYS A 53 -17.32 -12.27 -5.10
CA LYS A 53 -18.20 -12.45 -6.27
C LYS A 53 -18.26 -13.92 -6.66
N ASP A 54 -17.10 -14.58 -6.74
CA ASP A 54 -17.02 -16.01 -7.10
C ASP A 54 -17.75 -16.89 -6.07
N GLU A 55 -17.73 -16.52 -4.78
CA GLU A 55 -18.51 -17.19 -3.72
C GLU A 55 -20.03 -16.92 -3.80
N LEU A 56 -20.47 -15.78 -4.34
CA LEU A 56 -21.90 -15.45 -4.48
C LEU A 56 -22.56 -16.11 -5.70
N HIS A 57 -21.75 -16.49 -6.70
CA HIS A 57 -22.20 -17.13 -7.94
C HIS A 57 -22.04 -18.67 -7.93
N ARG A 58 -21.63 -19.25 -6.80
CA ARG A 58 -21.65 -20.69 -6.54
C ARG A 58 -22.88 -21.06 -5.74
#